data_AF-A0ABD0YRQ0-F1
#
_entry.id   AF-A0ABD0YRQ0-F1
#
_cell.length_a   1.000
_cell.length_b   1.000
_cell.length_c   1.000
_cell.angle_alpha   90.00
_cell.angle_beta   90.00
_cell.angle_gamma   90.00
#
_symmetry.space_group_name_H-M   'P 1'
#
loop_
_entity.id
_entity.type
_entity.pdbx_description
1 polymer ?
#
loop_
_entity_poly.entity_id
_entity_poly.type
_entity_poly.pdbx_seq_one_letter_code
_entity_poly.pdbx_strand_id
1 'polypeptide(L)'
;MLREAENSLKSLNKGDISEVRSLKRPPEGVVLVLESICIIKDIKPAKKVLSYWEPGRNMLADPGAFLNSLMNFNKAELTEALVVKLKPYIDNPNFRPAKIKLVSKACMSLCQWVHAMVNYYYVNLTVAPKKAALQEAQDRLEVVEIALAKSRARLKAVNL
;
A
#
# COMPACT_ATOMS: atom_id res chain seq x y z
N MET A 1 -5.49 -2.47 9.37
CA MET A 1 -4.19 -1.88 8.97
C MET A 1 -4.28 -0.94 7.78
N LEU A 2 -4.47 -1.40 6.53
CA LEU A 2 -4.41 -0.49 5.37
C LEU A 2 -5.51 0.58 5.36
N ARG A 3 -6.77 0.18 5.60
CA ARG A 3 -7.89 1.14 5.70
C ARG A 3 -7.71 2.16 6.83
N GLU A 4 -7.11 1.75 7.94
CA GLU A 4 -6.83 2.64 9.07
C GLU A 4 -5.75 3.66 8.72
N ALA A 5 -4.71 3.23 8.01
CA ALA A 5 -3.69 4.14 7.50
C ALA A 5 -4.28 5.13 6.49
N GLU A 6 -5.08 4.66 5.53
CA GLU A 6 -5.80 5.52 4.56
C GLU A 6 -6.71 6.53 5.28
N ASN A 7 -7.46 6.11 6.30
CA ASN A 7 -8.29 7.02 7.11
C ASN A 7 -7.44 8.03 7.89
N SER A 8 -6.30 7.61 8.43
CA SER A 8 -5.37 8.50 9.11
C SER A 8 -4.83 9.56 8.17
N LEU A 9 -4.50 9.20 6.92
CA LEU A 9 -4.09 10.16 5.88
C LEU A 9 -5.19 11.16 5.54
N LYS A 10 -6.46 10.73 5.46
CA LYS A 10 -7.60 11.66 5.26
C LYS A 10 -7.77 12.67 6.40
N SER A 11 -7.35 12.30 7.61
CA SER A 11 -7.43 13.18 8.78
C SER A 11 -6.30 14.21 8.87
N LEU A 12 -5.29 14.11 8.00
CA LEU A 12 -4.19 15.08 7.94
C LEU A 12 -4.64 16.34 7.24
N ASN A 13 -4.20 17.48 7.76
CA ASN A 13 -4.43 18.77 7.12
C ASN A 13 -3.20 19.17 6.26
N LYS A 14 -3.38 20.18 5.39
CA LYS A 14 -2.29 20.69 4.53
C LYS A 14 -1.14 21.34 5.32
N GLY A 15 -1.44 21.89 6.50
CA GLY A 15 -0.47 22.48 7.41
C GLY A 15 0.53 21.45 7.92
N ASP A 16 0.06 20.29 8.39
CA ASP A 16 0.90 19.21 8.92
C ASP A 16 1.95 18.76 7.89
N ILE A 17 1.58 18.69 6.61
CA ILE A 17 2.50 18.35 5.51
C ILE A 17 3.48 19.49 5.20
N SER A 18 3.00 20.73 5.27
CA SER A 18 3.81 21.93 5.01
C SER A 18 4.88 22.13 6.09
N GLU A 19 4.59 21.76 7.34
CA GLU A 19 5.54 21.72 8.45
C GLU A 19 6.68 20.73 8.18
N VAL A 20 6.34 19.52 7.71
CA VAL A 20 7.35 18.51 7.37
C VAL A 20 8.28 19.00 6.25
N ARG A 21 7.73 19.72 5.27
CA ARG A 21 8.50 20.30 4.16
C ARG A 21 9.42 21.44 4.59
N SER A 22 9.04 22.21 5.60
CA SER A 22 9.77 23.40 6.07
C SER A 22 10.94 23.07 7.01
N LEU A 23 11.05 21.82 7.47
CA LEU A 23 12.17 21.34 8.27
C LEU A 23 13.50 21.53 7.51
N LYS A 24 14.40 22.35 8.07
CA LYS A 24 15.75 22.55 7.51
C LYS A 24 16.68 21.37 7.80
N ARG A 25 16.46 20.69 8.92
CA ARG A 25 17.20 19.52 9.40
C ARG A 25 16.20 18.46 9.89
N PRO A 26 15.64 17.63 9.00
CA PRO A 26 14.68 16.61 9.38
C PRO A 26 15.34 15.55 10.28
N PRO A 27 14.66 15.08 11.34
CA PRO A 27 15.10 13.91 12.10
C PRO A 27 15.19 12.68 11.21
N GLU A 28 16.06 11.73 11.57
CA GLU A 28 16.31 10.50 10.79
C GLU A 28 15.00 9.77 10.43
N GLY A 29 14.08 9.60 11.40
CA GLY A 29 12.79 8.95 11.14
C GLY A 29 11.95 9.63 10.06
N VAL A 30 12.01 10.96 9.93
CA VAL A 30 11.29 11.71 8.89
C VAL A 30 11.94 11.52 7.53
N VAL A 31 13.27 11.51 7.48
CA VAL A 31 14.04 11.22 6.26
C VAL A 31 13.67 9.84 5.72
N LEU A 32 13.66 8.83 6.59
CA LEU A 32 13.30 7.46 6.23
C LEU A 32 11.85 7.34 5.69
N VAL A 33 10.90 8.13 6.21
CA VAL A 33 9.51 8.16 5.70
C VAL A 33 9.45 8.72 4.29
N LEU A 34 10.10 9.87 4.06
CA LEU A 34 10.12 10.44 2.72
C LEU A 34 10.84 9.53 1.72
N GLU A 35 11.99 8.97 2.11
CA GLU A 35 12.72 7.99 1.30
C GLU A 35 11.84 6.81 0.90
N SER A 36 11.15 6.23 1.88
CA SER A 36 10.25 5.09 1.63
C SER A 36 9.13 5.44 0.65
N ILE A 37 8.53 6.63 0.77
CA ILE A 37 7.46 7.06 -0.14
C ILE A 37 8.01 7.37 -1.54
N CYS A 38 9.19 7.98 -1.63
CA CYS A 38 9.87 8.19 -2.91
C CYS A 38 10.15 6.86 -3.62
N ILE A 39 10.57 5.84 -2.87
CA ILE A 39 10.76 4.49 -3.40
C ILE A 39 9.43 3.90 -3.91
N ILE A 40 8.35 3.99 -3.13
CA ILE A 40 7.03 3.46 -3.53
C ILE A 40 6.52 4.15 -4.81
N LYS A 41 6.72 5.46 -4.94
CA LYS A 41 6.29 6.23 -6.12
C LYS A 41 7.28 6.21 -7.28
N ASP A 42 8.30 5.35 -7.21
CA ASP A 42 9.39 5.23 -8.19
C ASP A 42 10.07 6.57 -8.56
N ILE A 43 10.15 7.48 -7.58
CA ILE A 43 10.80 8.78 -7.74
C ILE A 43 12.31 8.57 -7.70
N LYS A 44 12.99 8.89 -8.81
CA LYS A 44 14.45 8.78 -8.90
C LYS A 44 15.15 9.75 -7.93
N PRO A 45 16.25 9.34 -7.28
CA PRO A 45 17.03 10.23 -6.43
C PRO A 45 17.66 11.36 -7.25
N ALA A 46 17.83 12.54 -6.65
CA ALA A 46 18.35 13.73 -7.35
C ALA A 46 19.84 13.64 -7.69
N LYS A 47 20.62 12.78 -7.02
CA LYS A 47 22.07 12.62 -7.22
C LYS A 47 22.45 11.14 -7.27
N LYS A 48 23.67 10.84 -7.75
CA LYS A 48 24.29 9.49 -7.70
C LYS A 48 24.41 8.95 -6.27
N VAL A 49 24.43 9.84 -5.27
CA VAL A 49 24.25 9.51 -3.86
C VAL A 49 22.76 9.60 -3.56
N LEU A 50 22.17 8.58 -2.93
CA LEU A 50 20.74 8.38 -2.61
C LEU A 50 20.14 9.51 -1.75
N SER A 51 20.16 10.74 -2.23
CA SER A 51 19.54 11.90 -1.59
C SER A 51 18.13 12.04 -2.11
N TYR A 52 17.20 11.38 -1.42
CA TYR A 52 15.76 11.50 -1.70
C TYR A 52 15.12 12.70 -1.00
N TRP A 53 15.87 13.42 -0.16
CA TRP A 53 15.34 14.56 0.57
C TRP A 53 14.87 15.70 -0.35
N GLU A 54 15.64 16.05 -1.38
CA GLU A 54 15.26 17.08 -2.35
C GLU A 54 14.03 16.68 -3.19
N PRO A 55 14.00 15.50 -3.86
CA PRO A 55 12.79 15.01 -4.54
C PRO A 55 11.60 14.87 -3.61
N GLY A 56 11.84 14.40 -2.38
CA GLY A 56 10.81 14.23 -1.36
C GLY A 56 10.20 15.56 -0.94
N ARG A 57 11.01 16.59 -0.68
CA ARG A 57 10.52 17.95 -0.39
C ARG A 57 9.74 18.56 -1.55
N ASN A 58 10.15 18.28 -2.78
CA ASN A 58 9.41 18.71 -3.97
C ASN A 58 8.07 17.99 -4.10
N MET A 59 8.01 16.70 -3.76
CA MET A 59 6.75 15.97 -3.71
C MET A 59 5.80 16.52 -2.64
N LEU A 60 6.32 16.99 -1.51
CA LEU A 60 5.52 17.68 -0.48
C LEU A 60 5.15 19.12 -0.86
N ALA A 61 5.55 19.61 -2.04
CA ALA A 61 5.31 21.00 -2.42
C ALA A 61 3.84 21.34 -2.60
N ASP A 62 3.06 20.37 -3.07
CA ASP A 62 1.60 20.42 -3.08
C ASP A 62 1.05 19.34 -2.12
N PRO A 63 0.74 19.70 -0.87
CA PRO A 63 0.15 18.78 0.10
C PRO A 63 -1.13 18.11 -0.36
N GLY A 64 -1.97 18.82 -1.14
CA GLY A 64 -3.26 18.31 -1.59
C GLY A 64 -3.07 17.23 -2.65
N ALA A 65 -2.27 17.52 -3.68
CA ALA A 65 -1.92 16.55 -4.71
C ALA A 65 -1.15 15.35 -4.11
N PHE A 66 -0.25 15.61 -3.16
CA PHE A 66 0.49 14.56 -2.47
C PHE A 66 -0.43 13.56 -1.76
N LEU A 67 -1.32 14.05 -0.87
CA LEU A 67 -2.25 13.19 -0.16
C LEU A 67 -3.16 12.43 -1.13
N ASN A 68 -3.71 13.11 -2.14
CA ASN A 68 -4.53 12.47 -3.16
C ASN A 68 -3.78 11.36 -3.92
N SER A 69 -2.50 11.56 -4.19
CA SER A 69 -1.67 10.55 -4.87
C SER A 69 -1.45 9.30 -4.02
N LEU A 70 -1.38 9.42 -2.69
CA LEU A 70 -1.27 8.28 -1.78
C LEU A 70 -2.60 7.53 -1.65
N MET A 71 -3.70 8.28 -1.60
CA MET A 71 -5.05 7.70 -1.47
C MET A 71 -5.50 6.97 -2.72
N ASN A 72 -5.10 7.46 -3.90
CA ASN A 72 -5.39 6.84 -5.20
C ASN A 72 -4.22 6.01 -5.74
N PHE A 73 -3.24 5.68 -4.90
CA PHE A 73 -2.08 4.90 -5.34
C PHE A 73 -2.51 3.52 -5.84
N ASN A 74 -2.05 3.17 -7.04
CA ASN A 74 -2.36 1.88 -7.64
C ASN A 74 -1.57 0.77 -6.94
N LYS A 75 -2.27 -0.06 -6.16
CA LYS A 75 -1.66 -1.14 -5.37
C LYS A 75 -1.00 -2.23 -6.25
N ALA A 76 -1.32 -2.29 -7.54
CA ALA A 76 -0.67 -3.19 -8.50
C ALA A 76 0.74 -2.73 -8.90
N GLU A 77 1.09 -1.45 -8.67
CA GLU A 77 2.43 -0.91 -8.94
C GLU A 77 3.46 -1.31 -7.86
N LEU A 78 2.99 -1.84 -6.72
CA LEU A 78 3.87 -2.44 -5.70
C LEU A 78 4.47 -3.74 -6.23
N THR A 79 5.67 -3.63 -6.79
CA THR A 79 6.47 -4.77 -7.24
C THR A 79 7.34 -5.33 -6.12
N GLU A 80 7.78 -6.59 -6.28
CA GLU A 80 8.70 -7.24 -5.35
C GLU A 80 9.98 -6.42 -5.16
N ALA A 81 10.52 -5.87 -6.25
CA ALA A 81 11.73 -5.06 -6.23
C ALA A 81 11.59 -3.83 -5.31
N LEU A 82 10.43 -3.18 -5.30
CA LEU A 82 10.16 -2.05 -4.40
C LEU A 82 10.07 -2.52 -2.95
N VAL A 83 9.36 -3.61 -2.69
CA VAL A 83 9.19 -4.15 -1.33
C VAL A 83 10.51 -4.63 -0.74
N VAL A 84 11.36 -5.26 -1.54
CA VAL A 84 12.72 -5.65 -1.13
C VAL A 84 13.57 -4.43 -0.78
N LYS A 85 13.48 -3.34 -1.56
CA LYS A 85 14.16 -2.07 -1.23
C LYS A 85 13.63 -1.43 0.05
N LEU A 86 12.34 -1.58 0.35
CA LEU A 86 11.70 -1.03 1.56
C LEU A 86 11.99 -1.86 2.82
N LYS A 87 12.31 -3.14 2.69
CA LYS A 87 12.59 -4.05 3.81
C LYS A 87 13.58 -3.49 4.86
N PRO A 88 14.78 -2.98 4.49
CA PRO A 88 15.69 -2.39 5.46
C PRO A 88 15.11 -1.17 6.20
N TYR A 89 14.18 -0.42 5.57
CA TYR A 89 13.48 0.68 6.23
C TYR A 89 12.45 0.16 7.22
N ILE A 90 11.64 -0.82 6.84
CA ILE A 90 10.61 -1.43 7.69
C ILE A 90 11.21 -2.10 8.94
N ASP A 91 12.36 -2.75 8.77
CA ASP A 91 13.07 -3.43 9.86
C ASP A 91 13.82 -2.44 10.77
N ASN A 92 14.07 -1.21 10.31
CA ASN A 92 14.77 -0.19 11.08
C ASN A 92 13.95 0.23 12.32
N PRO A 93 14.52 0.15 13.54
CA PRO A 93 13.84 0.56 14.77
C PRO A 93 13.56 2.07 14.86
N ASN A 94 14.19 2.91 14.03
CA ASN A 94 13.90 4.33 13.90
C ASN A 94 12.70 4.60 12.97
N PHE A 95 12.31 3.61 12.16
CA PHE A 95 11.15 3.68 11.26
C PHE A 95 9.88 3.09 11.89
N ARG A 96 9.59 3.50 13.13
CA ARG A 96 8.43 3.03 13.88
C ARG A 96 7.43 4.16 14.06
N PRO A 97 6.13 3.95 13.77
CA PRO A 97 5.09 4.98 13.97
C PRO A 97 5.11 5.60 15.37
N ALA A 98 5.36 4.79 16.40
CA ALA A 98 5.43 5.26 17.79
C ALA A 98 6.56 6.28 18.04
N LYS A 99 7.74 6.07 17.43
CA LYS A 99 8.85 7.02 17.54
C LYS A 99 8.60 8.28 16.72
N ILE A 100 8.09 8.10 15.50
CA ILE A 100 7.87 9.21 14.56
C ILE A 100 6.72 10.12 15.03
N LYS A 101 5.75 9.58 15.78
CA LYS A 101 4.68 10.36 16.42
C LYS A 101 5.21 11.48 17.32
N LEU A 102 6.37 11.31 17.94
CA LEU A 102 7.01 12.33 18.78
C LEU A 102 7.48 13.55 17.97
N VAL A 103 7.73 13.37 16.67
CA VAL A 103 8.20 14.42 15.77
C VAL A 103 7.04 15.06 15.04
N SER A 104 6.18 14.25 14.41
CA SER A 104 5.04 14.75 13.64
C SER A 104 3.96 13.69 13.50
N LYS A 105 2.71 14.14 13.70
CA LYS A 105 1.52 13.32 13.46
C LYS A 105 1.38 12.94 11.98
N ALA A 106 1.70 13.86 11.06
CA ALA A 106 1.69 13.55 9.62
C ALA A 106 2.70 12.45 9.27
N CYS A 107 3.94 12.57 9.75
CA CYS A 107 4.97 11.56 9.49
C CYS A 107 4.60 10.19 10.11
N MET A 108 3.90 10.17 11.25
CA MET A 108 3.38 8.94 11.84
C MET A 108 2.38 8.26 10.90
N SER A 109 1.36 8.99 10.43
CA SER A 109 0.33 8.45 9.53
C SER A 109 0.94 7.97 8.21
N LEU A 110 1.90 8.71 7.66
CA LEU A 110 2.66 8.35 6.47
C LEU A 110 3.48 7.07 6.70
N CYS A 111 4.16 6.96 7.84
CA CYS A 111 4.88 5.75 8.22
C CYS A 111 3.93 4.54 8.31
N GLN A 112 2.79 4.67 8.99
CA GLN A 112 1.78 3.61 9.08
C GLN A 112 1.28 3.17 7.71
N TRP A 113 1.11 4.11 6.78
CA TRP A 113 0.71 3.81 5.40
C TRP A 113 1.76 2.99 4.65
N VAL A 114 3.04 3.34 4.76
CA VAL A 114 4.15 2.57 4.15
C VAL A 114 4.17 1.14 4.68
N HIS A 115 4.11 0.97 6.01
CA HIS A 115 4.04 -0.35 6.66
C HIS A 115 2.82 -1.15 6.17
N ALA A 116 1.67 -0.48 6.05
CA ALA A 116 0.46 -1.13 5.60
C ALA A 116 0.51 -1.54 4.11
N MET A 117 1.17 -0.76 3.25
CA MET A 117 1.36 -1.10 1.83
C MET A 117 2.28 -2.31 1.66
N VAL A 118 3.39 -2.37 2.40
CA VAL A 118 4.28 -3.53 2.40
C VAL A 118 3.55 -4.78 2.90
N ASN A 119 2.81 -4.67 4.01
CA ASN A 119 2.01 -5.79 4.51
C ASN A 119 0.92 -6.21 3.51
N TYR A 120 0.23 -5.26 2.88
CA TYR A 120 -0.76 -5.54 1.84
C TYR A 120 -0.16 -6.35 0.69
N TYR A 121 1.06 -6.01 0.25
CA TYR A 121 1.75 -6.76 -0.80
C TYR A 121 1.94 -8.24 -0.41
N TYR A 122 2.51 -8.52 0.76
CA TYR A 122 2.72 -9.91 1.23
C TYR A 122 1.41 -10.69 1.42
N VAL A 123 0.39 -10.03 1.99
CA VAL A 123 -0.94 -10.62 2.15
C VAL A 123 -1.55 -10.91 0.78
N ASN A 124 -1.47 -9.97 -0.18
CA ASN A 124 -2.00 -10.16 -1.52
C ASN A 124 -1.29 -11.29 -2.27
N LEU A 125 0.02 -11.46 -2.09
CA LEU A 125 0.79 -12.59 -2.62
C LEU A 125 0.28 -13.94 -2.12
N THR A 126 -0.15 -14.00 -0.86
CA THR A 126 -0.71 -15.22 -0.24
C THR A 126 -2.18 -15.44 -0.60
N VAL A 127 -2.94 -14.35 -0.79
CA VAL A 127 -4.39 -14.39 -1.04
C VAL A 127 -4.71 -14.58 -2.52
N ALA A 128 -3.89 -14.06 -3.44
CA ALA A 128 -4.05 -14.23 -4.89
C ALA A 128 -4.19 -15.71 -5.33
N PRO A 129 -3.32 -16.66 -4.93
CA PRO A 129 -3.47 -18.06 -5.31
C PRO A 129 -4.73 -18.69 -4.70
N LYS A 130 -5.10 -18.31 -3.47
CA LYS A 130 -6.31 -18.80 -2.81
C LYS A 130 -7.59 -18.33 -3.51
N LYS A 131 -7.61 -17.08 -3.98
CA LYS A 131 -8.72 -16.54 -4.77
C LYS A 131 -8.81 -17.21 -6.13
N ALA A 132 -7.69 -17.45 -6.80
CA ALA A 132 -7.67 -18.17 -8.07
C ALA A 132 -8.22 -19.60 -7.91
N ALA A 133 -7.77 -20.33 -6.88
CA ALA A 133 -8.28 -21.67 -6.58
C ALA A 133 -9.78 -21.68 -6.22
N LEU A 134 -10.26 -20.64 -5.50
CA LEU A 134 -11.68 -20.49 -5.19
C LEU A 134 -12.51 -20.27 -6.46
N GLN A 135 -12.08 -19.38 -7.36
CA GLN A 135 -12.77 -19.13 -8.61
C GLN A 135 -12.84 -20.40 -9.46
N GLU A 136 -11.73 -21.12 -9.60
CA GLU A 136 -11.69 -22.37 -10.36
C GLU A 136 -12.63 -23.45 -9.76
N ALA A 137 -12.75 -23.51 -8.43
CA ALA A 137 -13.69 -24.41 -7.77
C ALA A 137 -15.15 -23.98 -7.99
N GLN A 138 -15.44 -22.67 -8.00
CA GLN A 138 -16.77 -22.14 -8.28
C GLN A 138 -17.18 -22.40 -9.74
N ASP A 139 -16.28 -22.16 -10.70
CA ASP A 139 -16.52 -22.42 -12.12
C ASP A 139 -16.80 -23.92 -12.35
N ARG A 140 -16.03 -24.82 -11.69
CA ARG A 140 -16.27 -26.26 -11.72
C ARG A 140 -17.63 -26.64 -11.12
N LEU A 141 -18.01 -26.05 -10.00
CA LEU A 141 -19.29 -26.33 -9.34
C LEU A 141 -20.45 -25.94 -10.24
N GLU A 142 -20.40 -24.76 -10.86
CA GLU A 142 -21.46 -24.27 -11.76
C GLU A 142 -21.68 -25.22 -12.95
N VAL A 143 -20.59 -25.70 -13.57
CA VAL A 143 -20.67 -26.70 -14.66
C VAL A 143 -21.35 -27.99 -14.19
N VAL A 144 -21.00 -28.48 -13.01
CA VAL A 144 -21.57 -29.71 -12.44
C VAL A 144 -23.05 -29.52 -12.09
N GLU A 145 -23.43 -28.37 -11.52
CA GLU A 145 -24.82 -28.05 -11.19
C GLU A 145 -25.71 -27.99 -12.44
N ILE A 146 -25.22 -27.38 -13.53
CA ILE A 146 -25.92 -27.35 -14.81
C ILE A 146 -26.11 -28.78 -15.37
N ALA A 147 -25.06 -29.61 -15.32
CA ALA A 147 -25.13 -30.99 -15.79
C ALA A 147 -26.08 -31.86 -14.96
N LEU A 148 -26.10 -31.65 -13.63
CA LEU A 148 -26.99 -32.32 -12.69
C LEU A 148 -28.45 -31.93 -12.95
N ALA A 149 -28.73 -30.63 -13.13
CA ALA A 149 -30.06 -30.12 -13.43
C ALA A 149 -30.61 -30.74 -14.73
N LYS A 150 -29.79 -30.78 -15.80
CA LYS A 150 -30.15 -31.40 -17.08
C LYS A 150 -30.43 -32.90 -16.95
N SER A 151 -29.66 -33.61 -16.14
CA SER A 151 -29.83 -35.05 -15.91
C SER A 151 -31.07 -35.36 -15.06
N ARG A 152 -31.33 -34.56 -14.02
CA ARG A 152 -32.57 -34.65 -13.22
C ARG A 152 -33.82 -34.38 -14.05
N ALA A 153 -33.78 -33.40 -14.95
CA ALA A 153 -34.90 -33.11 -15.85
C ALA A 153 -35.21 -34.28 -16.79
N ARG A 154 -34.17 -34.93 -17.34
CA ARG A 154 -34.35 -36.15 -18.18
C ARG A 154 -34.97 -37.30 -17.40
N LEU A 155 -34.50 -37.59 -16.19
CA LEU A 155 -35.07 -38.67 -15.37
C LEU A 155 -36.54 -38.43 -15.02
N LYS A 156 -36.94 -37.18 -14.74
CA LYS A 156 -38.35 -36.83 -14.51
C LYS A 156 -39.21 -37.03 -15.76
N ALA A 157 -38.68 -36.79 -16.95
CA ALA A 157 -39.42 -36.92 -18.20
C ALA A 157 -39.62 -38.38 -18.65
N VAL A 158 -38.77 -39.31 -18.20
CA VAL A 158 -38.86 -40.75 -18.54
C VAL A 158 -39.69 -41.54 -17.53
N ASN A 159 -39.92 -40.99 -16.33
CA ASN A 159 -40.75 -41.60 -15.27
C ASN A 159 -42.22 -41.12 -15.29
N LEU A 160 -42.69 -40.58 -16.42
CA LEU A 160 -44.08 -40.20 -16.73
C LEU A 160 -44.52 -40.97 -17.99
#